data_AF-A0A8S3JZJ1-F1
#
_entry.id   AF-A0A8S3JZJ1-F1
#
_cell.length_a   1.000
_cell.length_b   1.000
_cell.length_c   1.000
_cell.angle_alpha   90.00
_cell.angle_beta   90.00
_cell.angle_gamma   90.00
#
_symmetry.space_group_name_H-M   'P 1'
#
loop_
_entity.id
_entity.type
_entity.pdbx_description
1 polymer ?
#
loop_
_entity_poly.entity_id
_entity_poly.type
_entity_poly.pdbx_seq_one_letter_code
_entity_poly.pdbx_strand_id
1 'polypeptide(L)'
;FLFTLSNPHGLPPTKYSIKSAGENAIVPNAMGPTFGQYDICVYPNSNLNSQSFIKFPSHYKDSTGKGYLTFTGSTNFTTADIEIYRLANMWDQQF
;
A
#
# COMPACT_ATOMS: atom_id res chain seq x y z
N PHE A 1 -0.62 -5.26 -7.36
CA PHE A 1 -1.99 -4.79 -6.99
C PHE A 1 -1.92 -4.26 -5.57
N LEU A 2 -2.87 -3.42 -5.15
CA LEU A 2 -3.07 -3.06 -3.74
C LEU A 2 -4.29 -3.79 -3.20
N PHE A 3 -4.42 -3.90 -1.88
CA PHE A 3 -5.62 -4.46 -1.26
C PHE A 3 -5.83 -3.94 0.16
N THR A 4 -7.07 -4.04 0.64
CA THR A 4 -7.45 -3.88 2.04
C THR A 4 -7.99 -5.21 2.56
N LEU A 5 -7.61 -5.61 3.77
CA LEU A 5 -8.30 -6.69 4.52
C LEU A 5 -9.48 -6.12 5.29
N SER A 6 -9.29 -4.95 5.89
CA SER A 6 -10.32 -4.13 6.52
C SER A 6 -10.11 -2.67 6.10
N ASN A 7 -11.14 -1.84 6.25
CA ASN A 7 -11.08 -0.41 6.01
C ASN A 7 -12.08 0.33 6.92
N PRO A 8 -11.89 1.64 7.17
CA PRO A 8 -12.77 2.42 8.03
C PRO A 8 -14.22 2.57 7.52
N HIS A 9 -14.51 2.15 6.29
CA HIS A 9 -15.84 2.28 5.67
C HIS A 9 -16.66 0.99 5.73
N GLY A 10 -16.14 -0.07 6.37
CA GLY A 10 -16.83 -1.35 6.49
C GLY A 10 -16.98 -2.11 5.17
N LEU A 11 -16.21 -1.76 4.13
CA LEU A 11 -16.22 -2.48 2.85
C LEU A 11 -15.54 -3.85 3.01
N PRO A 12 -15.97 -4.88 2.27
CA PRO A 12 -15.30 -6.19 2.29
C PRO A 12 -13.83 -6.08 1.81
N PRO A 13 -12.99 -7.10 2.06
CA PRO A 13 -11.65 -7.15 1.52
C PRO A 13 -11.66 -6.89 0.02
N THR A 14 -10.89 -5.89 -0.42
CA THR A 14 -10.99 -5.35 -1.78
C THR A 14 -9.61 -5.28 -2.40
N LYS A 15 -9.50 -5.69 -3.67
CA LYS A 15 -8.27 -5.68 -4.46
C LYS A 15 -8.35 -4.58 -5.53
N TYR A 16 -7.32 -3.74 -5.58
CA TYR A 16 -7.19 -2.62 -6.51
C TYR A 16 -6.12 -2.94 -7.57
N SER A 17 -6.55 -2.97 -8.82
CA SER A 17 -5.69 -3.26 -9.98
C SER A 17 -4.96 -2.01 -10.45
N ILE A 18 -3.80 -2.16 -11.09
CA ILE A 18 -3.08 -1.03 -11.69
C ILE A 18 -3.85 -0.47 -12.90
N LYS A 19 -3.76 0.85 -13.15
CA LYS A 19 -4.43 1.54 -14.25
C LYS A 19 -3.77 1.27 -15.61
N SER A 20 -2.45 1.34 -15.67
CA SER A 20 -1.63 1.13 -16.87
C SER A 20 -0.93 -0.23 -16.86
N ALA A 21 -0.11 -0.53 -17.87
CA ALA A 21 0.58 -1.81 -18.07
C ALA A 21 1.69 -2.13 -17.04
N GLY A 22 1.73 -1.48 -15.88
CA GLY A 22 2.72 -1.75 -14.82
C GLY A 22 3.73 -0.64 -14.56
N GLU A 23 3.77 0.39 -15.42
CA GLU A 23 4.64 1.55 -15.21
C GLU A 23 4.34 2.21 -13.86
N ASN A 24 5.41 2.50 -13.12
CA ASN A 24 5.36 3.11 -11.79
C ASN A 24 4.50 2.32 -10.78
N ALA A 25 4.29 1.01 -10.97
CA ALA A 25 3.59 0.17 -10.00
C ALA A 25 4.28 0.20 -8.63
N ILE A 26 5.61 0.19 -8.63
CA ILE A 26 6.46 0.34 -7.47
C ILE A 26 7.58 1.27 -7.89
N VAL A 27 7.83 2.32 -7.10
CA VAL A 27 8.89 3.28 -7.35
C VAL A 27 9.87 3.24 -6.19
N PRO A 28 11.17 2.94 -6.42
CA PRO A 28 12.17 3.10 -5.39
C PRO A 28 12.31 4.59 -5.07
N ASN A 29 12.22 4.94 -3.80
CA ASN A 29 12.37 6.31 -3.32
C ASN A 29 13.24 6.31 -2.07
N ALA A 30 14.01 7.38 -1.87
CA ALA A 30 14.78 7.62 -0.65
C ALA A 30 13.88 7.63 0.61
N MET A 31 12.57 7.85 0.43
CA MET A 31 11.57 7.85 1.49
C MET A 31 11.18 6.43 1.94
N GLY A 32 11.50 5.37 1.21
CA GLY A 32 11.04 4.01 1.51
C GLY A 32 10.10 3.45 0.44
N PRO A 33 9.40 2.34 0.72
CA PRO A 33 8.59 1.67 -0.29
C PRO A 33 7.42 2.56 -0.71
N THR A 34 7.36 2.83 -2.02
CA THR A 34 6.30 3.61 -2.64
C THR A 34 5.61 2.77 -3.70
N PHE A 35 4.30 2.60 -3.56
CA PHE A 35 3.43 1.90 -4.50
C PHE A 35 2.63 2.92 -5.31
N GLY A 36 2.61 2.75 -6.64
CA GLY A 36 2.20 3.81 -7.55
C GLY A 36 3.18 4.98 -7.51
N GLN A 37 2.90 6.02 -8.29
CA GLN A 37 3.54 7.32 -8.06
C GLN A 37 2.88 8.02 -6.87
N TYR A 38 3.12 7.49 -5.66
CA TYR A 38 2.61 7.95 -4.36
C TYR A 38 1.19 7.53 -3.96
N ASP A 39 0.65 6.43 -4.48
CA ASP A 39 -0.66 5.94 -4.00
C ASP A 39 -0.59 5.50 -2.54
N ILE A 40 0.47 4.77 -2.17
CA ILE A 40 0.86 4.51 -0.79
C ILE A 40 2.37 4.73 -0.69
N CYS A 41 2.79 5.60 0.24
CA CYS A 41 4.19 5.85 0.55
C CYS A 41 4.42 5.64 2.04
N VAL A 42 5.34 4.75 2.39
CA VAL A 42 5.74 4.49 3.78
C VAL A 42 7.09 5.13 4.01
N TYR A 43 7.14 6.12 4.92
CA TYR A 43 8.34 6.87 5.28
C TYR A 43 9.21 6.12 6.29
N PRO A 44 10.50 6.48 6.46
CA PRO A 44 11.33 5.90 7.49
C PRO A 44 10.77 6.25 8.87
N ASN A 45 10.93 5.33 9.84
CA ASN A 45 10.36 5.47 11.19
C ASN A 45 8.84 5.69 11.19
N SER A 46 8.12 5.02 10.29
CA SER A 46 6.65 5.14 10.13
C SER A 46 5.85 4.77 11.38
N ASN A 47 6.45 4.10 12.35
CA ASN A 47 5.87 3.82 13.66
C ASN A 47 6.02 4.99 14.65
N LEU A 48 6.94 5.93 14.40
CA LEU A 48 7.24 7.05 15.29
C LEU A 48 6.76 8.40 14.74
N ASN A 49 6.41 8.48 13.45
CA ASN A 49 5.97 9.71 12.81
C ASN A 49 4.85 9.48 11.79
N SER A 50 4.08 10.53 11.51
CA SER A 50 2.96 10.53 10.56
C SER A 50 3.35 11.03 9.16
N GLN A 51 4.62 10.87 8.75
CA GLN A 51 5.07 11.30 7.43
C GLN A 51 4.65 10.35 6.30
N SER A 52 4.31 9.09 6.63
CA SER A 52 3.74 8.15 5.66
C SER A 52 2.39 8.66 5.19
N PHE A 53 2.09 8.50 3.91
CA PHE A 53 0.88 9.08 3.34
C PHE A 53 0.29 8.30 2.17
N ILE A 54 -0.96 8.61 1.86
CA ILE A 54 -1.77 7.99 0.81
C ILE A 54 -2.27 9.09 -0.14
N LYS A 55 -1.94 8.97 -1.43
CA LYS A 55 -2.54 9.79 -2.52
C LYS A 55 -3.26 8.92 -3.55
N PHE A 56 -3.62 7.69 -3.17
CA PHE A 56 -4.51 6.85 -3.95
C PHE A 56 -5.78 7.64 -4.36
N PRO A 57 -6.25 7.55 -5.61
CA PRO A 57 -5.94 6.52 -6.61
C PRO A 57 -5.25 7.09 -7.86
N SER A 58 -3.98 7.49 -7.80
CA SER A 58 -3.26 7.98 -8.99
C SER A 58 -2.98 6.87 -10.00
N HIS A 59 -2.42 5.73 -9.57
CA HIS A 59 -1.90 4.65 -10.43
C HIS A 59 -2.66 3.33 -10.27
N TYR A 60 -3.36 3.13 -9.16
CA TYR A 60 -4.28 2.02 -8.97
C TYR A 60 -5.73 2.47 -9.17
N LYS A 61 -6.57 1.58 -9.69
CA LYS A 61 -8.00 1.83 -9.95
C LYS A 61 -8.77 1.80 -8.63
N ASP A 62 -9.52 2.86 -8.34
CA ASP A 62 -10.46 2.87 -7.22
C ASP A 62 -11.81 2.31 -7.65
N SER A 63 -12.12 1.10 -7.17
CA SER A 63 -13.41 0.45 -7.38
C SER A 63 -14.45 0.78 -6.31
N THR A 64 -14.08 1.56 -5.29
CA THR A 64 -14.93 1.88 -4.12
C THR A 64 -15.35 3.35 -4.07
N GLY A 65 -14.67 4.21 -4.83
CA GLY A 65 -14.92 5.65 -4.87
C GLY A 65 -14.52 6.39 -3.58
N LYS A 66 -13.69 5.78 -2.73
CA LYS A 66 -13.25 6.36 -1.45
C LYS A 66 -11.91 7.10 -1.55
N GLY A 67 -11.16 6.91 -2.64
CA GLY A 67 -9.87 7.57 -2.85
C GLY A 67 -8.92 7.36 -1.67
N TYR A 68 -8.17 8.39 -1.28
CA TYR A 68 -7.17 8.28 -0.22
C TYR A 68 -7.73 7.86 1.14
N LEU A 69 -9.04 8.04 1.37
CA LEU A 69 -9.72 7.60 2.60
C LEU A 69 -9.89 6.08 2.67
N THR A 70 -9.62 5.34 1.58
CA THR A 70 -9.86 3.90 1.47
C THR A 70 -9.15 3.09 2.54
N PHE A 71 -7.87 3.35 2.81
CA PHE A 71 -7.05 2.45 3.62
C PHE A 71 -7.09 2.80 5.11
N THR A 72 -6.79 4.05 5.46
CA THR A 72 -6.65 4.49 6.86
C THR A 72 -7.69 5.53 7.28
N GLY A 73 -8.52 6.00 6.34
CA GLY A 73 -9.50 7.07 6.61
C GLY A 73 -8.87 8.46 6.69
N SER A 74 -7.59 8.59 6.37
CA SER A 74 -6.82 9.83 6.44
C SER A 74 -5.74 9.85 5.36
N THR A 75 -5.21 11.04 5.03
CA THR A 75 -4.07 11.15 4.12
C THR A 75 -2.79 10.63 4.75
N ASN A 76 -2.54 10.96 6.02
CA ASN A 76 -1.33 10.60 6.75
C ASN A 76 -1.62 9.47 7.73
N PHE A 77 -0.65 8.59 7.95
CA PHE A 77 -0.78 7.45 8.86
C PHE A 77 0.53 7.08 9.55
N THR A 78 0.42 6.34 10.64
CA THR A 78 1.51 5.63 11.29
C THR A 78 1.32 4.12 11.09
N THR A 79 2.41 3.35 11.10
CA THR A 79 2.35 1.89 11.07
C THR A 79 2.51 1.33 12.48
N ALA A 80 1.68 0.37 12.86
CA ALA A 80 1.95 -0.45 14.04
C ALA A 80 3.06 -1.48 13.74
N ASP A 81 2.86 -2.24 12.66
CA ASP A 81 3.75 -3.30 12.20
C ASP A 81 3.87 -3.29 10.67
N ILE A 82 4.96 -3.88 10.15
CA ILE A 82 5.17 -4.11 8.71
C ILE A 82 5.68 -5.53 8.53
N GLU A 83 4.96 -6.32 7.73
CA GLU A 83 5.31 -7.70 7.41
C GLU A 83 5.57 -7.85 5.91
N ILE A 84 6.64 -8.56 5.55
CA ILE A 84 7.02 -8.79 4.15
C ILE A 84 7.01 -10.30 3.89
N TYR A 85 6.14 -10.72 2.98
CA TYR A 85 5.96 -12.11 2.61
C TYR A 85 6.56 -12.39 1.23
N ARG A 86 7.20 -13.55 1.08
CA ARG A 86 7.61 -14.11 -0.21
C ARG A 86 7.00 -15.51 -0.37
N LEU A 87 6.82 -15.95 -1.61
CA LEU A 87 6.50 -17.35 -1.86
C LEU A 87 7.66 -18.20 -1.37
N ALA A 88 7.35 -19.22 -0.58
CA ALA A 88 8.34 -20.23 -0.23
C ALA A 88 8.70 -20.98 -1.50
N ASN A 89 9.98 -20.98 -1.85
CA ASN A 89 10.48 -21.92 -2.84
C ASN A 89 10.59 -23.28 -2.17
N MET A 90 10.45 -24.37 -2.95
CA MET A 90 10.62 -25.73 -2.41
C MET A 90 11.98 -25.95 -1.72
N TRP A 91 12.96 -25.07 -1.99
CA TRP A 91 14.31 -25.10 -1.41
C TRP A 91 14.46 -24.29 -0.11
N ASP A 92 13.45 -23.53 0.32
CA ASP A 92 13.51 -22.73 1.55
C ASP A 92 13.19 -23.56 2.82
N GLN A 93 12.81 -24.83 2.69
CA GLN A 93 12.46 -25.72 3.82
C GLN A 93 13.63 -26.61 4.32
N GLN A 94 14.86 -26.37 3.86
CA GLN A 94 16.02 -27.21 4.21
C GLN A 94 17.00 -26.60 5.23
N PHE A 95 16.63 -25.51 5.90
CA PHE A 95 17.43 -24.91 6.99
C PHE A 95 16.58 -24.66 8.23
#